data_AF-W4JTN8-F1
#
_entry.id   AF-W4JTN8-F1
#
_cell.length_a   1.000
_cell.length_b   1.000
_cell.length_c   1.000
_cell.angle_alpha   90.00
_cell.angle_beta   90.00
_cell.angle_gamma   90.00
#
_symmetry.space_group_name_H-M   'P 1'
#
loop_
_entity.id
_entity.type
_entity.pdbx_description
1 polymer ?
#
loop_
_entity_poly.entity_id
_entity_poly.type
_entity_poly.pdbx_seq_one_letter_code
_entity_poly.pdbx_strand_id
1 'polypeptide(L)' 'MYKRVDQKVKPVAGTFPEFARVTRQFPEDPLLSLPVLTPNPPEFKPTERISEEGMKMLLINEEGWLWPEEIKLFQHIM' A
#
# COMPACT_ATOMS: atom_id res chain seq x y z
N MET A 1 -0.82 42.46 21.00
CA MET A 1 -2.28 42.52 20.73
C MET A 1 -2.59 41.58 19.58
N TYR A 2 -3.42 40.56 19.79
CA TYR A 2 -3.71 39.53 18.78
C TYR A 2 -4.81 39.97 17.82
N LYS A 3 -4.73 39.58 16.55
CA LYS A 3 -5.70 39.99 15.51
C LYS A 3 -6.98 39.16 15.63
N ARG A 4 -8.13 39.83 15.68
CA ARG A 4 -9.43 39.15 15.78
C ARG A 4 -9.76 38.41 14.48
N VAL A 5 -10.51 37.31 14.60
CA VAL A 5 -10.77 36.34 13.52
C VAL A 5 -11.57 36.97 12.36
N ASP A 6 -12.47 37.90 12.67
CA ASP A 6 -13.24 38.70 11.71
C ASP A 6 -12.36 39.60 10.83
N GLN A 7 -11.18 39.99 11.31
CA GLN A 7 -10.21 40.79 10.57
C GLN A 7 -9.15 39.94 9.85
N LYS A 8 -9.32 38.61 9.81
CA LYS A 8 -8.41 37.69 9.16
C LYS A 8 -8.56 37.79 7.64
N VAL A 9 -7.49 38.20 6.96
CA VAL A 9 -7.43 38.22 5.50
C VAL A 9 -7.34 36.78 5.00
N LYS A 10 -8.25 36.38 4.11
CA LYS A 10 -8.16 35.11 3.39
C LYS A 10 -7.40 35.37 2.09
N PRO A 11 -6.26 34.70 1.84
CA PRO A 11 -5.56 34.85 0.58
C PRO A 11 -6.43 34.32 -0.57
N VAL A 12 -6.31 34.94 -1.74
CA VAL A 12 -6.92 34.43 -2.97
C VAL A 12 -6.14 33.18 -3.38
N ALA A 13 -6.84 32.09 -3.68
CA ALA A 13 -6.20 30.86 -4.14
C ALA A 13 -5.54 31.12 -5.50
N GLY A 14 -4.20 31.09 -5.53
CA GLY A 14 -3.41 31.19 -6.76
C GLY A 14 -3.25 29.84 -7.45
N THR A 15 -2.74 29.85 -8.68
CA THR A 15 -2.32 28.62 -9.37
C THR A 15 -1.09 28.03 -8.68
N PHE A 16 -1.03 26.70 -8.60
CA PHE A 16 0.12 26.02 -8.03
C PHE A 16 1.36 26.26 -8.92
N PRO A 17 2.48 26.72 -8.35
CA PRO A 17 3.63 27.13 -9.15
C PRO A 17 4.25 25.93 -9.90
N GLU A 18 4.59 26.14 -11.17
CA GLU A 18 5.15 25.08 -12.02
C GLU A 18 6.49 24.55 -11.49
N PHE A 19 7.34 25.42 -10.93
CA PHE A 19 8.63 25.02 -10.35
C PHE A 19 8.48 24.10 -9.12
N ALA A 20 7.33 24.12 -8.44
CA ALA A 20 7.05 23.26 -7.30
C ALA A 20 6.34 21.96 -7.71
N ARG A 21 6.09 21.76 -9.01
CA ARG A 21 5.37 20.58 -9.52
C ARG A 21 6.23 19.33 -9.32
N VAL A 22 5.66 18.34 -8.64
CA VAL A 22 6.31 17.04 -8.46
C VAL A 22 6.40 16.33 -9.81
N THR A 23 7.62 16.06 -10.27
CA THR A 23 7.89 15.23 -11.45
C THR A 23 8.08 13.78 -11.01
N ARG A 24 7.22 12.88 -11.48
CA ARG A 24 7.39 11.44 -11.24
C ARG A 24 8.38 10.90 -12.27
N GLN A 25 9.54 10.46 -11.81
CA GLN A 25 10.57 9.84 -12.65
C GLN A 25 10.91 8.46 -12.11
N PHE A 26 11.13 7.51 -13.02
CA PHE A 26 11.65 6.18 -12.73
C PHE A 26 13.06 6.11 -13.33
N PRO A 27 14.11 6.48 -12.58
CA PRO A 27 15.48 6.47 -13.10
C PRO A 27 15.95 5.06 -13.45
N GLU A 28 15.41 4.06 -12.75
CA GLU A 28 15.62 2.63 -12.99
C GLU A 28 14.28 1.90 -12.87
N ASP A 29 14.21 0.66 -13.37
CA ASP A 29 12.99 -0.14 -13.26
C ASP A 29 12.76 -0.54 -11.79
N PRO A 30 11.66 -0.08 -11.16
CA PRO A 30 11.38 -0.33 -9.76
C PRO A 30 11.12 -1.81 -9.44
N LEU A 31 10.87 -2.65 -10.45
CA LEU A 31 10.59 -4.07 -10.28
C LEU A 31 11.86 -4.93 -10.22
N LEU A 32 13.04 -4.38 -10.54
CA LEU A 32 14.28 -5.14 -10.62
C LEU A 32 14.70 -5.78 -9.29
N SER A 33 14.31 -5.19 -8.16
CA SER A 33 14.64 -5.70 -6.83
C SER A 33 13.62 -6.68 -6.27
N LEU A 34 12.49 -6.88 -6.97
CA LEU A 34 11.42 -7.73 -6.47
C LEU A 34 11.79 -9.21 -6.64
N PRO A 35 11.49 -10.06 -5.64
CA PRO A 35 11.67 -11.50 -5.78
C PRO A 35 10.69 -12.06 -6.82
N VAL A 36 11.16 -13.00 -7.62
CA VAL A 36 10.32 -13.72 -8.58
C VAL A 36 9.36 -14.61 -7.81
N LEU A 37 8.06 -14.49 -8.10
CA LEU A 37 7.03 -15.31 -7.50
C LEU A 37 6.91 -16.66 -8.23
N THR A 38 6.80 -17.73 -7.47
CA THR A 38 6.58 -19.09 -8.02
C THR A 38 5.12 -19.21 -8.46
N PRO A 39 4.82 -19.79 -9.65
CA PRO A 39 3.44 -19.98 -10.10
C PRO A 39 2.66 -20.99 -9.24
N ASN A 40 3.36 -21.89 -8.54
CA ASN A 40 2.78 -22.91 -7.68
C ASN A 40 3.27 -22.70 -6.23
N PRO A 41 2.63 -21.81 -5.45
CA PRO A 41 3.02 -21.56 -4.07
C PRO A 41 2.74 -22.79 -3.19
N PRO A 42 3.62 -23.09 -2.21
CA PRO A 42 3.39 -24.17 -1.25
C PRO A 42 2.23 -23.82 -0.29
N GLU A 43 1.73 -24.83 0.42
CA GLU A 43 0.73 -24.57 1.46
C GLU A 43 1.33 -23.80 2.64
N PHE A 44 0.51 -22.94 3.25
CA PHE A 44 0.90 -22.11 4.37
C PHE A 44 1.42 -22.96 5.54
N LYS A 45 2.53 -22.53 6.13
CA LYS A 45 3.02 -23.05 7.39
C LYS A 45 3.20 -21.87 8.35
N PRO A 46 2.74 -21.98 9.61
CA PRO A 46 2.95 -20.93 10.59
C PRO A 46 4.44 -20.63 10.72
N THR A 47 4.77 -19.35 10.57
CA THR A 47 6.14 -18.82 10.64
C THR A 47 6.26 -17.98 11.91
N GLU A 48 7.47 -17.64 12.35
CA GLU A 48 7.70 -16.82 13.55
C GLU A 48 6.93 -15.49 13.56
N ARG A 49 6.58 -14.96 12.38
CA ARG A 49 5.84 -13.70 12.22
C ARG A 49 4.33 -13.87 12.28
N ILE A 50 3.79 -14.99 11.79
CA ILE A 50 2.35 -15.21 11.63
C ILE A 50 2.00 -16.63 12.03
N SER A 51 1.20 -16.74 13.09
CA SER A 51 0.57 -17.98 13.52
C SER A 51 -0.65 -18.30 12.66
N GLU A 52 -1.09 -19.57 12.69
CA GLU A 52 -2.31 -19.98 11.99
C GLU A 52 -3.56 -19.21 12.44
N GLU A 53 -3.63 -18.87 13.72
CA GLU A 53 -4.72 -18.07 14.28
C GLU A 53 -4.70 -16.64 13.74
N GLY A 54 -3.52 -16.02 13.67
CA GLY A 54 -3.34 -14.70 13.07
C GLY A 54 -3.74 -14.68 11.60
N MET A 55 -3.42 -15.75 10.86
CA MET A 55 -3.81 -15.85 9.45
C MET A 55 -5.32 -16.00 9.25
N LYS A 56 -6.00 -16.71 10.15
CA LYS A 56 -7.46 -16.83 10.15
C LYS A 56 -8.16 -15.51 10.51
N MET A 57 -7.57 -14.71 11.41
CA MET A 57 -8.12 -13.39 11.77
C MET A 57 -8.05 -12.36 10.64
N LEU A 58 -7.13 -12.52 9.70
CA LEU A 58 -7.01 -11.62 8.54
C LEU A 58 -8.17 -11.76 7.56
N LEU A 59 -9.01 -12.80 7.70
CA LEU A 59 -10.24 -13.00 6.94
C LEU A 59 -10.00 -12.83 5.43
N ILE A 60 -8.89 -13.40 4.94
CA ILE A 60 -8.48 -13.24 3.55
C ILE A 60 -9.57 -13.86 2.67
N ASN A 61 -10.10 -13.02 1.78
CA ASN A 61 -11.12 -13.38 0.80
C ASN A 61 -12.55 -13.59 1.33
N GLU A 62 -13.02 -12.78 2.29
CA GLU A 62 -14.43 -12.85 2.74
C GLU A 62 -15.45 -12.71 1.61
N GLU A 63 -15.15 -11.82 0.65
CA GLU A 63 -16.02 -11.53 -0.48
C GLU A 63 -15.85 -12.52 -1.65
N GLY A 64 -14.93 -13.49 -1.55
CA GLY A 64 -14.73 -14.52 -2.57
C GLY A 64 -14.12 -14.04 -3.89
N TRP A 65 -13.48 -12.87 -3.90
CA TRP A 65 -12.84 -12.27 -5.08
C TRP A 65 -11.58 -13.02 -5.55
N LEU A 66 -10.75 -13.48 -4.60
CA LEU A 66 -9.49 -14.17 -4.87
C LEU A 66 -9.70 -15.65 -5.22
N TRP A 67 -8.86 -16.15 -6.11
CA TRP A 67 -8.81 -17.57 -6.43
C TRP A 67 -8.09 -18.36 -5.32
N PRO A 68 -8.34 -19.68 -5.20
CA PRO A 68 -7.65 -20.50 -4.20
C PRO A 68 -6.12 -20.42 -4.28
N GLU A 69 -5.57 -20.31 -5.48
CA GLU A 69 -4.12 -20.16 -5.70
C GLU A 69 -3.59 -18.78 -5.31
N GLU A 70 -4.38 -17.72 -5.51
CA GLU A 70 -4.01 -16.36 -5.09
C GLU A 70 -4.00 -16.22 -3.57
N ILE A 71 -4.93 -16.89 -2.87
CA ILE A 71 -4.93 -16.97 -1.40
C ILE A 71 -3.66 -17.69 -0.91
N LYS A 72 -3.29 -18.80 -1.56
CA LYS A 72 -2.04 -19.52 -1.23
C LYS A 72 -0.81 -18.67 -1.49
N LEU A 73 -0.79 -17.90 -2.59
CA LEU A 73 0.31 -16.98 -2.90
C LEU A 73 0.45 -15.89 -1.84
N PHE A 74 -0.67 -15.29 -1.43
CA PHE A 74 -0.68 -14.31 -0.36
C PHE A 74 -0.13 -14.90 0.94
N GLN A 75 -0.59 -16.11 1.29
CA GLN A 75 -0.08 -16.84 2.45
C GLN A 75 1.42 -17.14 2.38
N HIS A 76 1.97 -17.36 1.18
CA HIS A 76 3.38 -17.65 1.01
C HIS A 76 4.29 -16.41 1.16
N ILE A 77 3.78 -15.22 0.85
CA ILE A 77 4.53 -13.95 0.90
C ILE A 77 4.59 -13.36 2.32
N MET A 78 3.58 -13.65 3.13
CA MET A 78 3.38 -13.11 4.49
C MET A 78 4.23 -13.83 5.54
#